data_AF-U5MQR2-F1
#
_entry.id   AF-U5MQR2-F1
#
_cell.length_a   1.000
_cell.length_b   1.000
_cell.length_c   1.000
_cell.angle_alpha   90.00
_cell.angle_beta   90.00
_cell.angle_gamma   90.00
#
_symmetry.space_group_name_H-M   'P 1'
#
loop_
_entity.id
_entity.type
_entity.pdbx_description
1 polymer ?
#
loop_
_entity_poly.entity_id
_entity_poly.type
_entity_poly.pdbx_seq_one_letter_code
_entity_poly.pdbx_strand_id
1 'polypeptide(L)'
;MESIEKTSKMKYRKDKKGNELSILGYGCMRFTKNGSNIDIDKAEKEVMEAINSGVNYFDTAYVYPGSEVTFGEILKRNNCRDKIYIATKLPHYMVKSKKGLEKYFNEQLRRLQTDHIDYYLMHMLTDVMTWDRLKALGVDEWLKEKVQNGQIRNVGFSYHGNTETFIQLLDAYNWDFCQIQYNYLDEHSQAGRRGLEAANKKGLPVIIMEPLRGGRLVNLLPEKAKDIIKENSRKRTAAEWAFRWLWNQPEVTCVLSGMNSLEMVRENVKVAENVTEGEFTKEDFDLIEQVKNEINKKIKVGCTGCAYCMPCPKGVDIPGTFHSYNMMYAENKKNGRREYLMCTALRKNTSSASQCVECGKCEKHCPQHIEIRKELKNACRELETPTYKIVKTAVKIFKIY
;
A
#
# COMPACT_ATOMS: atom_id res chain seq x y z
N MET A 1 13.88 31.98 22.64
CA MET A 1 12.74 31.06 22.46
C MET A 1 13.28 29.66 22.65
N GLU A 2 13.06 29.10 23.83
CA GLU A 2 13.41 27.71 24.13
C GLU A 2 12.67 26.80 23.16
N SER A 3 13.43 26.10 22.31
CA SER A 3 12.92 24.97 21.55
C SER A 3 12.57 23.88 22.55
N ILE A 4 11.30 23.76 22.90
CA ILE A 4 10.78 22.58 23.58
C ILE A 4 11.10 21.41 22.64
N GLU A 5 12.18 20.67 22.93
CA GLU A 5 12.42 19.36 22.34
C GLU A 5 11.20 18.52 22.69
N LYS A 6 10.28 18.37 21.73
CA LYS A 6 9.28 17.30 21.78
C LYS A 6 10.07 16.00 21.76
N THR A 7 10.32 15.43 22.94
CA THR A 7 10.77 14.05 23.05
C THR A 7 9.66 13.19 22.47
N SER A 8 9.86 12.73 21.24
CA SER A 8 8.94 11.81 20.57
C SER A 8 8.72 10.59 21.46
N LYS A 9 7.45 10.19 21.63
CA LYS A 9 7.07 8.96 22.36
C LYS A 9 6.87 7.78 21.40
N MET A 10 7.39 7.89 20.17
CA MET A 10 7.26 6.85 19.15
C MET A 10 7.78 5.53 19.72
N LYS A 11 7.02 4.46 19.46
CA LYS A 11 7.43 3.10 19.84
C LYS A 11 8.24 2.49 18.70
N TYR A 12 9.23 1.68 19.08
CA TYR A 12 10.14 1.02 18.15
C TYR A 12 10.15 -0.49 18.36
N ARG A 13 10.38 -1.25 17.29
CA ARG A 13 10.65 -2.69 17.29
C ARG A 13 11.97 -2.94 16.56
N LYS A 14 12.72 -3.95 16.97
CA LYS A 14 14.04 -4.23 16.40
C LYS A 14 13.93 -5.03 15.11
N ASP A 15 14.80 -4.73 14.14
CA ASP A 15 15.04 -5.61 13.00
C ASP A 15 15.98 -6.78 13.37
N LYS A 16 16.29 -7.66 12.41
CA LYS A 16 17.18 -8.81 12.59
C LYS A 16 18.62 -8.44 13.00
N LYS A 17 19.04 -7.20 12.72
CA LYS A 17 20.40 -6.67 13.00
C LYS A 17 20.41 -5.75 14.23
N GLY A 18 19.28 -5.61 14.92
CA GLY A 18 19.15 -4.81 16.13
C GLY A 18 18.85 -3.32 15.91
N ASN A 19 18.64 -2.88 14.66
CA ASN A 19 18.22 -1.51 14.36
C ASN A 19 16.80 -1.26 14.87
N GLU A 20 16.54 -0.07 15.41
CA GLU A 20 15.21 0.30 15.90
C GLU A 20 14.33 0.87 14.77
N LEU A 21 13.26 0.16 14.45
CA LEU A 21 12.24 0.59 13.49
C LEU A 21 11.01 1.12 14.22
N SER A 22 10.62 2.35 13.89
CA SER A 22 9.35 2.91 14.34
C SER A 22 8.19 1.99 13.92
N ILE A 23 7.25 1.73 14.84
CA ILE A 23 6.12 0.82 14.55
C ILE A 23 5.18 1.40 13.47
N LEU A 24 5.20 2.72 13.28
CA LEU A 24 4.56 3.42 12.17
C LEU A 24 5.61 3.75 11.12
N GLY A 25 5.43 3.23 9.90
CA GLY A 25 6.20 3.64 8.73
C GLY A 25 5.38 4.52 7.79
N TYR A 26 6.07 5.32 6.98
CA TYR A 26 5.45 6.22 6.02
C TYR A 26 5.44 5.61 4.62
N GLY A 27 4.24 5.46 4.04
CA GLY A 27 4.08 4.99 2.66
C GLY A 27 4.10 6.12 1.64
N CYS A 28 5.11 6.16 0.77
CA CYS A 28 5.32 7.22 -0.23
C CYS A 28 4.64 6.95 -1.58
N MET A 29 3.78 5.93 -1.70
CA MET A 29 3.19 5.53 -3.00
C MET A 29 2.32 6.62 -3.64
N ARG A 30 1.56 7.38 -2.84
CA ARG A 30 0.48 8.25 -3.33
C ARG A 30 0.50 9.64 -2.69
N PHE A 31 1.61 10.36 -2.84
CA PHE A 31 1.63 11.77 -2.46
C PHE A 31 0.50 12.55 -3.15
N THR A 32 0.00 13.57 -2.46
CA THR A 32 -1.02 14.48 -3.00
C THR A 32 -0.52 15.09 -4.30
N LYS A 33 -1.40 15.20 -5.30
CA LYS A 33 -1.08 15.84 -6.58
C LYS A 33 -1.68 17.24 -6.68
N ASN A 34 -0.95 18.15 -7.31
CA ASN A 34 -1.47 19.41 -7.83
C ASN A 34 -1.42 19.33 -9.36
N GLY A 35 -2.59 19.13 -9.98
CA GLY A 35 -2.67 18.78 -11.41
C GLY A 35 -2.07 17.40 -11.71
N SER A 36 -1.17 17.34 -12.69
CA SER A 36 -0.48 16.09 -13.08
C SER A 36 0.69 15.72 -12.15
N ASN A 37 1.20 16.69 -11.40
CA ASN A 37 2.44 16.59 -10.66
C ASN A 37 2.18 16.39 -9.17
N ILE A 38 3.15 15.82 -8.47
CA ILE A 38 3.10 15.74 -7.00
C ILE A 38 3.26 17.14 -6.44
N ASP A 39 2.44 17.48 -5.45
CA ASP A 39 2.59 18.70 -4.64
C ASP A 39 3.72 18.47 -3.63
N ILE A 40 4.94 18.83 -4.04
CA ILE A 40 6.15 18.56 -3.24
C ILE A 40 6.15 19.35 -1.93
N ASP A 41 5.69 20.60 -1.91
CA ASP A 41 5.74 21.42 -0.70
C ASP A 41 4.74 20.91 0.35
N LYS A 42 3.60 20.37 -0.09
CA LYS A 42 2.67 19.67 0.80
C LYS A 42 3.27 18.35 1.31
N ALA A 43 3.81 17.53 0.41
CA ALA A 43 4.44 16.26 0.77
C ALA A 43 5.64 16.46 1.74
N GLU A 44 6.42 17.52 1.54
CA GLU A 44 7.54 17.91 2.40
C GLU A 44 7.08 18.18 3.83
N LYS A 45 6.00 18.97 4.02
CA LYS A 45 5.44 19.22 5.35
C LYS A 45 4.97 17.95 6.05
N GLU A 46 4.32 17.04 5.31
CA GLU A 46 3.80 15.78 5.86
C GLU A 46 4.94 14.81 6.24
N VAL A 47 5.94 14.66 5.37
CA VAL A 47 7.14 13.86 5.63
C VAL A 47 7.93 14.41 6.81
N MET A 48 8.16 15.73 6.86
CA MET A 48 8.90 16.35 7.95
C MET A 48 8.17 16.27 9.29
N GLU A 49 6.83 16.40 9.31
CA GLU A 49 6.04 16.17 10.53
C GLU A 49 6.22 14.73 11.04
N ALA A 50 6.24 13.74 10.14
CA ALA A 50 6.45 12.34 10.51
C ALA A 50 7.88 12.11 11.06
N ILE A 51 8.91 12.61 10.37
CA ILE A 51 10.31 12.53 10.83
C ILE A 51 10.49 13.18 12.20
N ASN A 52 9.98 14.42 12.36
CA ASN A 52 10.06 15.15 13.62
C ASN A 52 9.27 14.49 14.76
N SER A 53 8.32 13.62 14.42
CA SER A 53 7.56 12.80 15.37
C SER A 53 8.19 11.44 15.65
N GLY A 54 9.38 11.14 15.11
CA GLY A 54 10.12 9.90 15.37
C GLY A 54 9.88 8.77 14.36
N VAL A 55 9.07 8.99 13.31
CA VAL A 55 8.94 8.01 12.22
C VAL A 55 10.26 7.93 11.46
N ASN A 56 10.79 6.72 11.30
CA ASN A 56 12.10 6.49 10.70
C ASN A 56 12.11 5.44 9.58
N TYR A 57 10.99 4.82 9.21
CA TYR A 57 10.92 3.87 8.08
C TYR A 57 10.03 4.44 6.97
N PHE A 58 10.61 4.67 5.78
CA PHE A 58 9.90 5.28 4.64
C PHE A 58 9.92 4.36 3.42
N ASP A 59 8.74 3.96 2.94
CA ASP A 59 8.56 3.01 1.86
C ASP A 59 8.20 3.68 0.53
N THR A 60 9.05 3.48 -0.47
CA THR A 60 8.80 3.84 -1.87
C THR A 60 9.08 2.65 -2.79
N ALA A 61 8.98 2.83 -4.11
CA ALA A 61 9.33 1.80 -5.09
C ALA A 61 9.61 2.44 -6.46
N TYR A 62 10.42 1.75 -7.27
CA TYR A 62 10.77 2.19 -8.62
C TYR A 62 9.56 2.55 -9.50
N VAL A 63 8.46 1.78 -9.35
CA VAL A 63 7.24 1.91 -10.18
C VAL A 63 6.22 2.88 -9.62
N TYR A 64 6.44 3.46 -8.44
CA TYR A 64 5.55 4.48 -7.88
C TYR A 64 5.79 5.80 -8.63
N PRO A 65 4.82 6.30 -9.41
CA PRO A 65 5.08 7.41 -10.33
C PRO A 65 5.53 8.68 -9.60
N GLY A 66 6.78 9.11 -9.83
CA GLY A 66 7.38 10.32 -9.26
C GLY A 66 7.81 10.21 -7.78
N SER A 67 7.46 9.12 -7.09
CA SER A 67 7.65 8.98 -5.64
C SER A 67 9.11 9.06 -5.21
N GLU A 68 10.01 8.27 -5.82
CA GLU A 68 11.44 8.26 -5.46
C GLU A 68 12.10 9.63 -5.67
N VAL A 69 11.76 10.31 -6.77
CA VAL A 69 12.31 11.64 -7.11
C VAL A 69 11.84 12.69 -6.11
N THR A 70 10.53 12.75 -5.84
CA THR A 70 9.96 13.68 -4.86
C THR A 70 10.55 13.42 -3.47
N PHE A 71 10.62 12.16 -3.05
CA PHE A 71 11.12 11.82 -1.73
C PHE A 71 12.61 12.15 -1.58
N GLY A 72 13.46 11.81 -2.56
CA GLY A 72 14.87 12.18 -2.57
C GLY A 72 15.10 13.69 -2.50
N GLU A 73 14.28 14.47 -3.20
CA GLU A 73 14.31 15.94 -3.14
C GLU A 73 13.94 16.48 -1.75
N ILE A 74 12.90 15.95 -1.12
CA ILE A 74 12.51 16.32 0.26
C ILE A 74 13.67 16.04 1.24
N LEU A 75 14.29 14.86 1.15
CA LEU A 75 15.40 14.49 2.04
C LEU A 75 16.59 15.43 1.88
N LYS A 76 16.92 15.81 0.64
CA LYS A 76 18.01 16.74 0.34
C LYS A 76 17.72 18.16 0.84
N ARG A 77 16.51 18.68 0.61
CA ARG A 77 16.10 20.02 1.07
C ARG A 77 16.23 20.17 2.58
N ASN A 78 15.97 19.10 3.33
CA ASN A 78 15.92 19.10 4.79
C ASN A 78 17.16 18.48 5.46
N ASN A 79 18.14 18.02 4.67
CA ASN A 79 19.35 17.35 5.15
C ASN A 79 19.06 16.27 6.22
N CYS A 80 18.11 15.37 5.94
CA CYS A 80 17.60 14.41 6.93
C CYS A 80 17.80 12.94 6.55
N ARG A 81 18.65 12.64 5.56
CA ARG A 81 18.96 11.28 5.11
C ARG A 81 19.45 10.38 6.25
N ASP A 82 20.25 10.90 7.17
CA ASP A 82 20.85 10.13 8.28
C ASP A 82 19.87 9.86 9.43
N LYS A 83 18.67 10.46 9.41
CA LYS A 83 17.65 10.31 10.46
C LYS A 83 16.66 9.18 10.16
N ILE A 84 16.73 8.59 8.97
CA ILE A 84 15.69 7.70 8.45
C ILE A 84 16.29 6.51 7.72
N TYR A 85 15.47 5.48 7.57
CA TYR A 85 15.67 4.32 6.74
C TYR A 85 14.80 4.41 5.49
N ILE A 86 15.44 4.25 4.32
CA ILE A 86 14.73 4.20 3.04
C ILE A 86 14.49 2.74 2.65
N ALA A 87 13.24 2.41 2.36
CA ALA A 87 12.85 1.20 1.68
C ALA A 87 12.48 1.48 0.22
N THR A 88 13.13 0.80 -0.72
CA THR A 88 12.70 0.80 -2.13
C THR A 88 12.84 -0.59 -2.74
N LYS A 89 12.25 -0.78 -3.92
CA LYS A 89 11.97 -2.11 -4.48
C LYS A 89 12.45 -2.25 -5.90
N LEU A 90 13.20 -3.32 -6.17
CA LEU A 90 13.64 -3.69 -7.51
C LEU A 90 12.43 -4.14 -8.35
N PRO A 91 12.15 -3.53 -9.51
CA PRO A 91 11.09 -3.96 -10.42
C PRO A 91 11.53 -5.20 -11.21
N HIS A 92 11.69 -6.34 -10.51
CA HIS A 92 12.38 -7.52 -11.05
C HIS A 92 11.74 -8.09 -12.33
N TYR A 93 10.43 -7.90 -12.54
CA TYR A 93 9.74 -8.27 -13.78
C TYR A 93 10.16 -7.45 -15.01
N MET A 94 10.87 -6.34 -14.83
CA MET A 94 11.48 -5.54 -15.90
C MET A 94 12.94 -5.96 -16.16
N VAL A 95 13.54 -6.76 -15.28
CA VAL A 95 14.92 -7.21 -15.37
C VAL A 95 15.02 -8.43 -16.28
N LYS A 96 15.97 -8.39 -17.22
CA LYS A 96 16.26 -9.49 -18.15
C LYS A 96 17.71 -10.00 -18.09
N SER A 97 18.56 -9.37 -17.28
CA SER A 97 19.97 -9.69 -17.12
C SER A 97 20.55 -9.02 -15.88
N LYS A 98 21.75 -9.43 -15.45
CA LYS A 98 22.50 -8.77 -14.37
C LYS A 98 22.71 -7.28 -14.61
N LYS A 99 22.96 -6.86 -15.86
CA LYS A 99 23.05 -5.43 -16.24
C LYS A 99 21.73 -4.67 -15.97
N GLY A 100 20.59 -5.35 -16.07
CA GLY A 100 19.29 -4.80 -15.71
C GLY A 100 19.16 -4.52 -14.21
N LEU A 101 19.66 -5.42 -13.35
CA LEU A 101 19.70 -5.22 -11.89
C LEU A 101 20.44 -3.92 -11.56
N GLU A 102 21.66 -3.79 -12.08
CA GLU A 102 22.52 -2.64 -11.85
C GLU A 102 21.92 -1.33 -12.38
N LYS A 103 21.33 -1.37 -13.58
CA LYS A 103 20.68 -0.20 -14.18
C LYS A 103 19.57 0.35 -13.27
N TYR A 104 18.65 -0.51 -12.84
CA TYR A 104 17.51 -0.06 -12.05
C TYR A 104 17.96 0.43 -10.68
N PHE A 105 18.87 -0.30 -10.02
CA PHE A 105 19.42 0.11 -8.73
C PHE A 105 20.10 1.49 -8.77
N ASN A 106 20.99 1.72 -9.75
CA ASN A 106 21.67 3.02 -9.88
C ASN A 106 20.69 4.16 -10.21
N GLU A 107 19.62 3.88 -10.94
CA GLU A 107 18.55 4.84 -11.16
C GLU A 107 17.80 5.16 -9.87
N GLN A 108 17.53 4.18 -9.01
CA GLN A 108 16.89 4.41 -7.70
C GLN A 108 17.77 5.27 -6.80
N LEU A 109 19.06 4.96 -6.69
CA LEU A 109 20.04 5.78 -5.95
C LEU A 109 20.05 7.23 -6.44
N ARG A 110 20.10 7.44 -7.77
CA ARG A 110 20.06 8.78 -8.37
C ARG A 110 18.76 9.52 -8.04
N ARG A 111 17.60 8.86 -8.17
CA ARG A 111 16.28 9.49 -7.89
C ARG A 111 16.13 9.85 -6.43
N LEU A 112 16.60 8.98 -5.53
CA LEU A 112 16.56 9.16 -4.08
C LEU A 112 17.68 10.08 -3.57
N GLN A 113 18.62 10.47 -4.42
CA GLN A 113 19.76 11.34 -4.09
C GLN A 113 20.58 10.77 -2.91
N THR A 114 20.86 9.47 -2.94
CA THR A 114 21.64 8.76 -1.91
C THR A 114 22.57 7.72 -2.54
N ASP A 115 23.56 7.24 -1.79
CA ASP A 115 24.54 6.22 -2.18
C ASP A 115 24.19 4.81 -1.68
N HIS A 116 23.21 4.68 -0.78
CA HIS A 116 22.79 3.40 -0.21
C HIS A 116 21.29 3.34 0.08
N ILE A 117 20.76 2.12 0.08
CA ILE A 117 19.39 1.79 0.50
C ILE A 117 19.42 0.96 1.77
N ASP A 118 18.63 1.34 2.77
CA ASP A 118 18.57 0.65 4.06
C ASP A 118 17.82 -0.68 3.96
N TYR A 119 16.70 -0.70 3.24
CA TYR A 119 15.83 -1.86 3.06
C TYR A 119 15.50 -2.06 1.58
N TYR A 120 16.15 -3.02 0.91
CA TYR A 120 15.97 -3.26 -0.51
C TYR A 120 15.11 -4.50 -0.75
N LEU A 121 13.99 -4.34 -1.45
CA LEU A 121 13.02 -5.41 -1.67
C LEU A 121 13.03 -5.93 -3.11
N MET A 122 12.91 -7.24 -3.27
CA MET A 122 12.41 -7.81 -4.52
C MET A 122 10.90 -7.53 -4.63
N HIS A 123 10.48 -6.75 -5.62
CA HIS A 123 9.12 -6.22 -5.67
C HIS A 123 8.11 -7.24 -6.21
N MET A 124 7.10 -7.61 -5.41
CA MET A 124 5.98 -8.46 -5.82
C MET A 124 6.35 -9.91 -6.16
N LEU A 125 7.14 -10.57 -5.31
CA LEU A 125 7.30 -12.02 -5.44
C LEU A 125 5.95 -12.72 -5.19
N THR A 126 5.67 -13.73 -6.01
CA THR A 126 4.47 -14.58 -5.88
C THR A 126 4.82 -16.00 -5.48
N ASP A 127 6.02 -16.46 -5.85
CA ASP A 127 6.45 -17.83 -5.71
C ASP A 127 7.97 -18.01 -5.73
N VAL A 128 8.40 -19.22 -5.33
CA VAL A 128 9.81 -19.63 -5.32
C VAL A 128 10.38 -19.70 -6.74
N MET A 129 9.58 -20.08 -7.75
CA MET A 129 10.03 -20.13 -9.14
C MET A 129 10.46 -18.75 -9.67
N THR A 130 9.75 -17.70 -9.26
CA THR A 130 10.08 -16.32 -9.60
C THR A 130 11.42 -15.93 -8.99
N TRP A 131 11.70 -16.36 -7.77
CA TRP A 131 12.99 -16.18 -7.11
C TRP A 131 14.10 -16.98 -7.80
N ASP A 132 13.88 -18.25 -8.13
CA ASP A 132 14.84 -19.09 -8.86
C ASP A 132 15.21 -18.48 -10.22
N ARG A 133 14.25 -17.89 -10.92
CA ARG A 133 14.52 -17.13 -12.15
C ARG A 133 15.45 -15.94 -11.90
N LEU A 134 15.32 -15.23 -10.78
CA LEU A 134 16.23 -14.13 -10.44
C LEU A 134 17.62 -14.64 -10.07
N LYS A 135 17.73 -15.77 -9.37
CA LYS A 135 19.02 -16.44 -9.12
C LYS A 135 19.70 -16.81 -10.44
N ALA A 136 18.96 -17.33 -11.42
CA ALA A 136 19.48 -17.61 -12.75
C ALA A 136 19.98 -16.35 -13.50
N LEU A 137 19.55 -15.15 -13.10
CA LEU A 137 20.06 -13.87 -13.61
C LEU A 137 21.24 -13.31 -12.81
N GLY A 138 21.71 -14.02 -11.78
CA GLY A 138 22.83 -13.63 -10.91
C GLY A 138 22.45 -12.63 -9.81
N VAL A 139 21.21 -12.67 -9.32
CA VAL A 139 20.76 -11.77 -8.25
C VAL A 139 21.48 -12.03 -6.92
N ASP A 140 21.85 -13.28 -6.63
CA ASP A 140 22.49 -13.66 -5.36
C ASP A 140 23.89 -13.03 -5.25
N GLU A 141 24.72 -13.20 -6.28
CA GLU A 141 26.06 -12.60 -6.31
C GLU A 141 25.97 -11.07 -6.34
N TRP A 142 25.00 -10.52 -7.06
CA TRP A 142 24.77 -9.09 -7.13
C TRP A 142 24.36 -8.50 -5.76
N LEU A 143 23.40 -9.11 -5.06
CA LEU A 143 23.00 -8.68 -3.72
C LEU A 143 24.15 -8.78 -2.74
N LYS A 144 24.92 -9.88 -2.79
CA LYS A 144 26.11 -10.06 -1.95
C LYS A 144 27.12 -8.92 -2.16
N GLU A 145 27.41 -8.58 -3.41
CA GLU A 145 28.30 -7.46 -3.77
C GLU A 145 27.77 -6.12 -3.22
N LYS A 146 26.48 -5.82 -3.39
CA LYS A 146 25.88 -4.57 -2.91
C LYS A 146 25.84 -4.46 -1.39
N VAL A 147 25.64 -5.58 -0.69
CA VAL A 147 25.71 -5.63 0.77
C VAL A 147 27.14 -5.44 1.26
N GLN A 148 28.12 -6.12 0.65
CA GLN A 148 29.53 -5.99 1.00
C GLN A 148 30.06 -4.56 0.79
N ASN A 149 29.58 -3.89 -0.25
CA ASN A 149 29.95 -2.49 -0.55
C ASN A 149 29.12 -1.46 0.25
N GLY A 150 28.25 -1.89 1.18
CA GLY A 150 27.43 -1.00 1.98
C GLY A 150 26.30 -0.27 1.23
N GLN A 151 26.08 -0.61 -0.04
CA GLN A 151 25.07 0.03 -0.90
C GLN A 151 23.64 -0.48 -0.60
N ILE A 152 23.52 -1.69 -0.06
CA ILE A 152 22.27 -2.25 0.46
C ILE A 152 22.53 -2.75 1.89
N ARG A 153 21.76 -2.27 2.88
CA ARG A 153 21.93 -2.72 4.27
C ARG A 153 21.13 -3.97 4.59
N ASN A 154 19.86 -4.02 4.19
CA ASN A 154 18.96 -5.15 4.42
C ASN A 154 18.29 -5.63 3.14
N VAL A 155 18.22 -6.94 2.94
CA VAL A 155 17.61 -7.57 1.76
C VAL A 155 16.30 -8.25 2.14
N GLY A 156 15.22 -7.90 1.45
CA GLY A 156 13.90 -8.48 1.68
C GLY A 156 13.09 -8.64 0.39
N PHE A 157 11.80 -8.92 0.56
CA PHE A 157 10.86 -9.03 -0.56
C PHE A 157 9.48 -8.55 -0.15
N SER A 158 8.70 -8.06 -1.11
CA SER A 158 7.26 -7.87 -0.95
C SER A 158 6.49 -9.00 -1.62
N TYR A 159 5.38 -9.43 -1.03
CA TYR A 159 4.70 -10.67 -1.44
C TYR A 159 3.26 -10.48 -1.90
N HIS A 160 2.87 -11.21 -2.95
CA HIS A 160 1.51 -11.21 -3.53
C HIS A 160 1.02 -12.58 -4.04
N GLY A 161 1.59 -13.69 -3.57
CA GLY A 161 1.07 -15.04 -3.83
C GLY A 161 0.21 -15.58 -2.67
N ASN A 162 0.03 -16.89 -2.57
CA ASN A 162 -0.75 -17.55 -1.51
C ASN A 162 0.10 -17.93 -0.27
N THR A 163 -0.56 -18.32 0.83
CA THR A 163 0.09 -18.64 2.11
C THR A 163 1.12 -19.76 2.01
N GLU A 164 0.83 -20.86 1.33
CA GLU A 164 1.73 -22.02 1.31
C GLU A 164 3.02 -21.70 0.55
N THR A 165 2.87 -20.99 -0.57
CA THR A 165 4.01 -20.55 -1.36
C THR A 165 4.81 -19.47 -0.64
N PHE A 166 4.17 -18.60 0.15
CA PHE A 166 4.87 -17.65 1.02
C PHE A 166 5.80 -18.38 2.00
N ILE A 167 5.28 -19.40 2.69
CA ILE A 167 6.05 -20.17 3.69
C ILE A 167 7.29 -20.80 3.05
N GLN A 168 7.16 -21.35 1.84
CA GLN A 168 8.30 -21.87 1.08
C GLN A 168 9.31 -20.79 0.70
N LEU A 169 8.82 -19.60 0.29
CA LEU A 169 9.67 -18.48 -0.13
C LEU A 169 10.55 -17.94 1.01
N LEU A 170 10.08 -18.04 2.27
CA LEU A 170 10.87 -17.66 3.45
C LEU A 170 12.19 -18.45 3.56
N ASP A 171 12.24 -19.67 3.02
CA ASP A 171 13.41 -20.54 3.02
C ASP A 171 14.25 -20.48 1.73
N ALA A 172 13.79 -19.72 0.73
CA ALA A 172 14.44 -19.67 -0.57
C ALA A 172 15.72 -18.82 -0.60
N TYR A 173 15.93 -18.00 0.43
CA TYR A 173 17.09 -17.12 0.63
C TYR A 173 17.21 -16.73 2.11
N ASN A 174 18.40 -16.29 2.54
CA ASN A 174 18.60 -15.75 3.88
C ASN A 174 18.09 -14.30 3.97
N TRP A 175 16.76 -14.13 3.94
CA TRP A 175 16.12 -12.83 4.02
C TRP A 175 16.41 -12.11 5.34
N ASP A 176 16.50 -10.78 5.28
CA ASP A 176 16.60 -9.92 6.47
C ASP A 176 15.23 -9.49 6.98
N PHE A 177 14.22 -9.40 6.11
CA PHE A 177 12.84 -8.99 6.42
C PHE A 177 11.88 -9.36 5.27
N CYS A 178 10.57 -9.26 5.52
CA CYS A 178 9.55 -9.38 4.46
C CYS A 178 8.45 -8.32 4.59
N GLN A 179 7.81 -8.00 3.47
CA GLN A 179 6.65 -7.10 3.43
C GLN A 179 5.41 -7.83 2.90
N ILE A 180 4.33 -7.83 3.68
CA ILE A 180 3.08 -8.53 3.34
C ILE A 180 1.87 -7.59 3.38
N GLN A 181 0.86 -7.89 2.57
CA GLN A 181 -0.46 -7.29 2.74
C GLN A 181 -1.16 -7.95 3.92
N TYR A 182 -1.58 -7.17 4.90
CA TYR A 182 -2.30 -7.69 6.08
C TYR A 182 -3.14 -6.61 6.76
N ASN A 183 -4.38 -6.96 7.10
CA ASN A 183 -5.33 -6.15 7.85
C ASN A 183 -6.44 -7.07 8.38
N TYR A 184 -7.34 -6.55 9.23
CA TYR A 184 -8.38 -7.36 9.87
C TYR A 184 -9.39 -7.99 8.89
N LEU A 185 -9.44 -7.56 7.62
CA LEU A 185 -10.32 -8.13 6.60
C LEU A 185 -9.61 -9.17 5.72
N ASP A 186 -8.30 -9.07 5.60
CA ASP A 186 -7.47 -9.89 4.70
C ASP A 186 -6.64 -10.94 5.47
N GLU A 187 -7.14 -11.43 6.60
CA GLU A 187 -6.42 -12.36 7.49
C GLU A 187 -6.06 -13.71 6.85
N HIS A 188 -6.84 -14.12 5.86
CA HIS A 188 -6.70 -15.40 5.15
C HIS A 188 -6.36 -15.20 3.67
N SER A 189 -5.97 -13.99 3.29
CA SER A 189 -5.59 -13.62 1.92
C SER A 189 -4.07 -13.51 1.80
N GLN A 190 -3.53 -13.89 0.65
CA GLN A 190 -2.09 -13.91 0.38
C GLN A 190 -1.27 -14.62 1.47
N ALA A 191 -0.23 -13.99 2.02
CA ALA A 191 0.52 -14.54 3.16
C ALA A 191 -0.39 -14.77 4.37
N GLY A 192 -1.30 -13.83 4.66
CA GLY A 192 -2.26 -13.91 5.75
C GLY A 192 -1.62 -14.05 7.14
N ARG A 193 -2.45 -14.39 8.13
CA ARG A 193 -2.05 -14.59 9.53
C ARG A 193 -1.01 -15.70 9.66
N ARG A 194 -1.23 -16.82 8.97
CA ARG A 194 -0.29 -17.96 8.96
C ARG A 194 1.08 -17.57 8.40
N GLY A 195 1.13 -16.74 7.36
CA GLY A 195 2.38 -16.22 6.82
C GLY A 195 3.09 -15.28 7.80
N LEU A 196 2.35 -14.34 8.41
CA LEU A 196 2.87 -13.46 9.46
C LEU A 196 3.53 -14.27 10.59
N GLU A 197 2.82 -15.25 11.14
CA GLU A 197 3.31 -16.14 12.21
C GLU A 197 4.53 -16.97 11.76
N ALA A 198 4.53 -17.49 10.53
CA ALA A 198 5.64 -18.26 9.99
C ALA A 198 6.91 -17.41 9.80
N ALA A 199 6.77 -16.17 9.33
CA ALA A 199 7.89 -15.23 9.20
C ALA A 199 8.45 -14.86 10.58
N ASN A 200 7.57 -14.54 11.54
CA ASN A 200 7.99 -14.23 12.91
C ASN A 200 8.69 -15.40 13.60
N LYS A 201 8.22 -16.65 13.43
CA LYS A 201 8.87 -17.85 13.96
C LYS A 201 10.31 -18.03 13.45
N LYS A 202 10.63 -17.47 12.27
CA LYS A 202 11.99 -17.44 11.71
C LYS A 202 12.81 -16.22 12.18
N GLY A 203 12.26 -15.38 13.04
CA GLY A 203 12.87 -14.14 13.50
C GLY A 203 12.93 -13.06 12.41
N LEU A 204 12.08 -13.15 11.38
CA LEU A 204 12.03 -12.14 10.34
C LEU A 204 11.13 -10.98 10.75
N PRO A 205 11.62 -9.73 10.70
CA PRO A 205 10.80 -8.54 10.76
C PRO A 205 9.75 -8.54 9.65
N VAL A 206 8.51 -8.18 9.99
CA VAL A 206 7.39 -8.16 9.05
C VAL A 206 6.85 -6.74 8.92
N ILE A 207 6.97 -6.19 7.71
CA ILE A 207 6.46 -4.87 7.35
C ILE A 207 5.06 -5.05 6.74
N ILE A 208 4.07 -4.34 7.28
CA ILE A 208 2.69 -4.45 6.83
C ILE A 208 2.38 -3.35 5.82
N MET A 209 1.97 -3.76 4.62
CA MET A 209 1.40 -2.87 3.61
C MET A 209 -0.12 -3.03 3.51
N GLU A 210 -0.77 -2.02 2.93
CA GLU A 210 -2.23 -1.92 2.82
C GLU A 210 -3.02 -2.12 4.14
N PRO A 211 -2.60 -1.53 5.28
CA PRO A 211 -3.29 -1.71 6.56
C PRO A 211 -4.74 -1.21 6.54
N LEU A 212 -5.04 -0.24 5.67
CA LEU A 212 -6.38 0.35 5.49
C LEU A 212 -7.00 0.00 4.13
N ARG A 213 -6.42 -0.95 3.39
CA ARG A 213 -6.92 -1.41 2.07
C ARG A 213 -7.18 -0.27 1.08
N GLY A 214 -6.19 0.63 0.93
CA GLY A 214 -6.32 1.83 0.09
C GLY A 214 -7.29 2.89 0.63
N GLY A 215 -7.53 2.91 1.95
CA GLY A 215 -8.46 3.82 2.63
C GLY A 215 -9.90 3.29 2.71
N ARG A 216 -10.19 2.08 2.20
CA ARG A 216 -11.54 1.51 2.21
C ARG A 216 -12.04 1.16 3.60
N LEU A 217 -11.14 0.78 4.50
CA LEU A 217 -11.46 0.49 5.90
C LEU A 217 -11.71 1.75 6.74
N VAL A 218 -11.72 2.93 6.09
CA VAL A 218 -12.02 4.23 6.71
C VAL A 218 -13.11 4.95 5.91
N ASN A 219 -12.84 5.24 4.64
CA ASN A 219 -13.68 6.09 3.80
C ASN A 219 -14.88 5.37 3.18
N LEU A 220 -14.81 4.04 3.00
CA LEU A 220 -15.85 3.24 2.34
C LEU A 220 -16.49 2.20 3.27
N LEU A 221 -16.47 2.46 4.58
CA LEU A 221 -17.22 1.65 5.53
C LEU A 221 -18.73 1.79 5.28
N PRO A 222 -19.51 0.70 5.33
CA PRO A 222 -20.96 0.79 5.37
C PRO A 222 -21.46 1.62 6.56
N GLU A 223 -22.59 2.32 6.42
CA GLU A 223 -23.14 3.16 7.50
C GLU A 223 -23.29 2.40 8.83
N LYS A 224 -23.80 1.16 8.80
CA LYS A 224 -23.89 0.31 9.99
C LYS A 224 -22.54 0.03 10.65
N ALA A 225 -21.48 -0.15 9.86
CA ALA A 225 -20.13 -0.32 10.40
C ALA A 225 -19.60 0.98 11.04
N LYS A 226 -19.93 2.14 10.46
CA LYS A 226 -19.62 3.46 11.05
C LYS A 226 -20.36 3.66 12.38
N ASP A 227 -21.63 3.27 12.45
CA ASP A 227 -22.45 3.37 13.66
C ASP A 227 -21.86 2.51 14.78
N ILE A 228 -21.52 1.24 14.50
CA ILE A 228 -20.86 0.33 15.46
C ILE A 228 -19.58 0.96 16.04
N ILE A 229 -18.73 1.54 15.19
CA ILE A 229 -17.48 2.20 15.63
C ILE A 229 -17.78 3.45 16.47
N LYS A 230 -18.74 4.27 16.04
CA LYS A 230 -19.10 5.55 16.70
C LYS A 230 -19.75 5.33 18.07
N GLU A 231 -20.57 4.29 18.20
CA GLU A 231 -21.28 3.95 19.43
C GLU A 231 -20.35 3.36 20.50
N ASN A 232 -19.22 2.77 20.10
CA ASN A 232 -18.23 2.23 21.03
C ASN A 232 -17.76 3.29 22.06
N SER A 233 -17.55 2.84 23.30
CA SER A 233 -17.19 3.70 24.44
C SER A 233 -15.79 4.31 24.32
N ARG A 234 -14.86 3.65 23.62
CA ARG A 234 -13.47 4.13 23.46
C ARG A 234 -13.33 5.30 22.50
N LYS A 235 -14.35 5.61 21.68
CA LYS A 235 -14.37 6.73 20.70
C LYS A 235 -13.17 6.79 19.76
N ARG A 236 -12.60 5.62 19.42
CA ARG A 236 -11.51 5.49 18.44
C ARG A 236 -12.04 5.70 17.02
N THR A 237 -11.22 6.28 16.15
CA THR A 237 -11.53 6.36 14.73
C THR A 237 -11.42 4.99 14.06
N ALA A 238 -11.97 4.85 12.85
CA ALA A 238 -11.83 3.61 12.07
C ALA A 238 -10.35 3.31 11.74
N ALA A 239 -9.55 4.35 11.47
CA ALA A 239 -8.11 4.21 11.24
C ALA A 239 -7.41 3.71 12.50
N GLU A 240 -7.70 4.32 13.65
CA GLU A 240 -7.14 3.91 14.94
C GLU A 240 -7.46 2.45 15.28
N TRP A 241 -8.69 1.99 15.06
CA TRP A 241 -9.05 0.58 15.24
C TRP A 241 -8.20 -0.36 14.38
N ALA A 242 -8.04 -0.03 13.09
CA ALA A 242 -7.26 -0.84 12.17
C ALA A 242 -5.78 -0.89 12.56
N PHE A 243 -5.18 0.25 12.91
CA PHE A 243 -3.77 0.31 13.30
C PHE A 243 -3.52 -0.38 14.63
N ARG A 244 -4.37 -0.17 15.64
CA ARG A 244 -4.22 -0.85 16.93
C ARG A 244 -4.39 -2.36 16.80
N TRP A 245 -5.30 -2.85 15.96
CA TRP A 245 -5.43 -4.28 15.68
C TRP A 245 -4.13 -4.89 15.11
N LEU A 246 -3.42 -4.14 14.27
CA LEU A 246 -2.11 -4.55 13.74
C LEU A 246 -1.02 -4.52 14.83
N TRP A 247 -0.89 -3.40 15.54
CA TRP A 247 0.16 -3.23 16.57
C TRP A 247 -0.06 -4.08 17.82
N ASN A 248 -1.30 -4.56 18.05
CA ASN A 248 -1.62 -5.54 19.08
C ASN A 248 -0.84 -6.86 18.92
N GLN A 249 -0.41 -7.19 17.70
CA GLN A 249 0.26 -8.44 17.37
C GLN A 249 1.79 -8.27 17.46
N PRO A 250 2.51 -9.05 18.28
CA PRO A 250 3.99 -8.99 18.38
C PRO A 250 4.70 -9.25 17.05
N GLU A 251 4.08 -10.00 16.15
CA GLU A 251 4.65 -10.41 14.88
C GLU A 251 4.82 -9.26 13.88
N VAL A 252 4.07 -8.15 14.07
CA VAL A 252 4.05 -7.00 13.17
C VAL A 252 5.17 -6.01 13.50
N THR A 253 6.27 -5.94 12.74
CA THR A 253 7.37 -5.02 13.11
C THR A 253 7.03 -3.55 12.85
N CYS A 254 6.50 -3.23 11.67
CA CYS A 254 6.21 -1.86 11.25
C CYS A 254 5.00 -1.86 10.31
N VAL A 255 4.13 -0.85 10.43
CA VAL A 255 2.91 -0.70 9.64
C VAL A 255 3.01 0.53 8.74
N LEU A 256 2.89 0.34 7.43
CA LEU A 256 3.00 1.42 6.44
C LEU A 256 1.66 2.16 6.27
N SER A 257 1.64 3.44 6.62
CA SER A 257 0.50 4.33 6.36
C SER A 257 0.83 5.38 5.30
N GLY A 258 0.00 5.47 4.25
CA GLY A 258 0.04 6.60 3.32
C GLY A 258 -0.79 7.74 3.87
N MET A 259 -0.15 8.82 4.31
CA MET A 259 -0.78 9.94 5.02
C MET A 259 -0.71 11.18 4.13
N ASN A 260 -1.86 11.68 3.68
CA ASN A 260 -1.96 12.77 2.70
C ASN A 260 -2.52 14.08 3.29
N SER A 261 -2.44 14.20 4.62
CA SER A 261 -2.67 15.44 5.37
C SER A 261 -1.87 15.42 6.66
N LEU A 262 -1.54 16.60 7.19
CA LEU A 262 -0.92 16.73 8.52
C LEU A 262 -1.79 16.15 9.64
N GLU A 263 -3.12 16.20 9.49
CA GLU A 263 -4.05 15.59 10.44
C GLU A 263 -3.88 14.07 10.51
N MET A 264 -3.81 13.40 9.35
CA MET A 264 -3.56 11.95 9.29
C MET A 264 -2.19 11.58 9.90
N VAL A 265 -1.14 12.39 9.64
CA VAL A 265 0.18 12.18 10.24
C VAL A 265 0.09 12.25 11.76
N ARG A 266 -0.49 13.32 12.29
CA ARG A 266 -0.62 13.55 13.74
C ARG A 266 -1.49 12.52 14.42
N GLU A 267 -2.61 12.14 13.80
CA GLU A 267 -3.50 11.09 14.31
C GLU A 267 -2.75 9.76 14.42
N ASN A 268 -2.13 9.30 13.32
CA ASN A 268 -1.47 8.00 13.31
C ASN A 268 -0.24 7.96 14.23
N VAL A 269 0.53 9.06 14.30
CA VAL A 269 1.63 9.20 15.27
C VAL A 269 1.07 9.07 16.70
N LYS A 270 0.01 9.82 17.04
CA LYS A 270 -0.59 9.76 18.37
C LYS A 270 -1.06 8.34 18.71
N VAL A 271 -1.63 7.60 17.76
CA VAL A 271 -2.00 6.20 17.99
C VAL A 271 -0.76 5.34 18.25
N ALA A 272 0.29 5.48 17.42
CA ALA A 272 1.54 4.74 17.57
C ALA A 272 2.25 4.99 18.91
N GLU A 273 2.20 6.22 19.42
CA GLU A 273 2.76 6.57 20.73
C GLU A 273 2.00 5.92 21.90
N ASN A 274 0.70 5.67 21.75
CA ASN A 274 -0.18 5.26 22.85
C ASN A 274 -0.65 3.80 22.78
N VAL A 275 -0.44 3.09 21.67
CA VAL A 275 -0.85 1.68 21.52
C VAL A 275 0.03 0.75 22.33
N THR A 276 -0.55 -0.24 23.01
CA THR A 276 0.22 -1.30 23.68
C THR A 276 -0.04 -2.64 23.00
N GLU A 277 1.01 -3.44 22.86
CA GLU A 277 0.87 -4.82 22.38
C GLU A 277 -0.04 -5.62 23.31
N GLY A 278 -0.90 -6.48 22.74
CA GLY A 278 -1.85 -7.26 23.52
C GLY A 278 -2.95 -6.46 24.24
N GLU A 279 -3.18 -5.18 23.91
CA GLU A 279 -4.22 -4.36 24.55
C GLU A 279 -5.66 -4.72 24.15
N PHE A 280 -5.85 -5.50 23.08
CA PHE A 280 -7.19 -5.88 22.61
C PHE A 280 -7.84 -6.87 23.57
N THR A 281 -9.02 -6.47 24.06
CA THR A 281 -9.93 -7.32 24.83
C THR A 281 -10.81 -8.15 23.90
N LYS A 282 -11.56 -9.09 24.48
CA LYS A 282 -12.56 -9.87 23.73
C LYS A 282 -13.59 -8.94 23.07
N GLU A 283 -14.03 -7.90 23.78
CA GLU A 283 -14.98 -6.92 23.30
C GLU A 283 -14.43 -6.13 22.09
N ASP A 284 -13.13 -5.84 22.09
CA ASP A 284 -12.46 -5.18 20.96
C ASP A 284 -12.42 -6.09 19.72
N PHE A 285 -12.16 -7.40 19.89
CA PHE A 285 -12.23 -8.37 18.79
C PHE A 285 -13.67 -8.57 18.29
N ASP A 286 -14.65 -8.68 19.19
CA ASP A 286 -16.06 -8.82 18.84
C ASP A 286 -16.57 -7.61 18.05
N LEU A 287 -16.10 -6.39 18.36
CA LEU A 287 -16.40 -5.19 17.58
C LEU A 287 -15.82 -5.28 16.16
N ILE A 288 -14.56 -5.70 16.02
CA ILE A 288 -13.93 -5.86 14.70
C ILE A 288 -14.68 -6.91 13.87
N GLU A 289 -15.12 -8.02 14.47
CA GLU A 289 -15.93 -9.03 13.77
C GLU A 289 -17.28 -8.48 13.31
N GLN A 290 -17.96 -7.67 14.13
CA GLN A 290 -19.20 -6.99 13.72
C GLN A 290 -18.96 -6.05 12.53
N VAL A 291 -17.87 -5.26 12.56
CA VAL A 291 -17.47 -4.39 11.46
C VAL A 291 -17.18 -5.20 10.19
N LYS A 292 -16.40 -6.28 10.29
CA LYS A 292 -16.10 -7.20 9.17
C LYS A 292 -17.37 -7.76 8.55
N ASN A 293 -18.33 -8.18 9.37
CA ASN A 293 -19.60 -8.73 8.92
C ASN A 293 -20.41 -7.70 8.13
N GLU A 294 -20.50 -6.45 8.59
CA GLU A 294 -21.20 -5.40 7.86
C GLU A 294 -20.50 -5.04 6.54
N ILE A 295 -19.16 -5.01 6.52
CA ILE A 295 -18.38 -4.82 5.30
C ILE A 295 -18.66 -5.94 4.28
N ASN A 296 -18.58 -7.20 4.71
CA ASN A 296 -18.76 -8.36 3.83
C ASN A 296 -20.17 -8.46 3.23
N LYS A 297 -21.20 -7.94 3.92
CA LYS A 297 -22.57 -7.84 3.37
C LYS A 297 -22.68 -6.87 2.19
N LYS A 298 -21.78 -5.89 2.09
CA LYS A 298 -21.89 -4.75 1.16
C LYS A 298 -20.83 -4.73 0.06
N ILE A 299 -19.64 -5.26 0.30
CA ILE A 299 -18.59 -5.34 -0.73
C ILE A 299 -19.04 -6.27 -1.87
N LYS A 300 -18.97 -5.78 -3.11
CA LYS A 300 -19.22 -6.55 -4.32
C LYS A 300 -17.95 -7.12 -4.92
N VAL A 301 -16.87 -6.35 -4.88
CA VAL A 301 -15.57 -6.72 -5.45
C VAL A 301 -14.48 -6.45 -4.43
N GLY A 302 -13.74 -7.48 -4.03
CA GLY A 302 -12.61 -7.42 -3.08
C GLY A 302 -11.36 -6.67 -3.59
N CYS A 303 -11.54 -5.65 -4.43
CA CYS A 303 -10.46 -4.85 -4.98
C CYS A 303 -9.87 -3.93 -3.92
N THR A 304 -8.55 -3.97 -3.74
CA THR A 304 -7.82 -3.06 -2.82
C THR A 304 -7.45 -1.73 -3.46
N GLY A 305 -7.59 -1.63 -4.79
CA GLY A 305 -7.23 -0.44 -5.55
C GLY A 305 -5.72 -0.29 -5.78
N CYS A 306 -4.92 -1.36 -5.65
CA CYS A 306 -3.46 -1.34 -5.84
C CYS A 306 -2.99 -0.91 -7.24
N ALA A 307 -3.87 -1.01 -8.25
CA ALA A 307 -3.63 -0.68 -9.65
C ALA A 307 -2.58 -1.55 -10.38
N TYR A 308 -2.22 -2.73 -9.87
CA TYR A 308 -1.37 -3.69 -10.60
C TYR A 308 -1.97 -4.20 -11.91
N CYS A 309 -3.29 -4.14 -12.05
CA CYS A 309 -3.99 -4.43 -13.30
C CYS A 309 -3.82 -3.34 -14.38
N MET A 310 -3.09 -2.25 -14.09
CA MET A 310 -2.95 -1.08 -14.96
C MET A 310 -1.54 -0.98 -15.58
N PRO A 311 -1.39 -0.37 -16.77
CA PRO A 311 -2.45 0.22 -17.60
C PRO A 311 -3.27 -0.82 -18.38
N CYS A 312 -4.58 -0.60 -18.48
CA CYS A 312 -5.42 -1.39 -19.38
C CYS A 312 -5.17 -0.97 -20.84
N PRO A 313 -4.97 -1.91 -21.80
CA PRO A 313 -4.71 -1.59 -23.20
C PRO A 313 -5.88 -0.88 -23.91
N LYS A 314 -7.08 -0.90 -23.32
CA LYS A 314 -8.27 -0.17 -23.80
C LYS A 314 -8.62 1.04 -22.94
N GLY A 315 -7.72 1.44 -22.05
CA GLY A 315 -7.88 2.61 -21.20
C GLY A 315 -8.92 2.47 -20.10
N VAL A 316 -9.46 1.26 -19.83
CA VAL A 316 -10.44 1.04 -18.76
C VAL A 316 -9.81 1.36 -17.41
N ASP A 317 -10.45 2.22 -16.62
CA ASP A 317 -10.06 2.48 -15.23
C ASP A 317 -10.64 1.40 -14.32
N ILE A 318 -9.95 0.26 -14.25
CA ILE A 318 -10.41 -0.93 -13.50
C ILE A 318 -10.51 -0.62 -11.99
N PRO A 319 -9.49 -0.04 -11.33
CA PRO A 319 -9.59 0.30 -9.91
C PRO A 319 -10.70 1.32 -9.62
N GLY A 320 -10.82 2.37 -10.44
CA GLY A 320 -11.87 3.38 -10.31
C GLY A 320 -13.26 2.78 -10.49
N THR A 321 -13.44 1.90 -11.49
CA THR A 321 -14.70 1.17 -11.72
C THR A 321 -15.11 0.36 -10.49
N PHE A 322 -14.21 -0.46 -9.94
CA PHE A 322 -14.52 -1.28 -8.76
C PHE A 322 -14.67 -0.47 -7.48
N HIS A 323 -13.98 0.66 -7.35
CA HIS A 323 -14.23 1.62 -6.28
C HIS A 323 -15.68 2.13 -6.35
N SER A 324 -16.08 2.69 -7.49
CA SER A 324 -17.43 3.22 -7.69
C SER A 324 -18.52 2.16 -7.55
N TYR A 325 -18.27 0.94 -8.05
CA TYR A 325 -19.22 -0.16 -7.93
C TYR A 325 -19.44 -0.57 -6.47
N ASN A 326 -18.37 -0.70 -5.68
CA ASN A 326 -18.50 -0.98 -4.24
C ASN A 326 -19.16 0.17 -3.49
N MET A 327 -18.84 1.43 -3.83
CA MET A 327 -19.43 2.60 -3.18
C MET A 327 -20.94 2.69 -3.36
N MET A 328 -21.51 2.19 -4.47
CA MET A 328 -22.97 2.11 -4.64
C MET A 328 -23.67 1.33 -3.52
N TYR A 329 -22.97 0.35 -2.95
CA TYR A 329 -23.50 -0.60 -1.98
C TYR A 329 -23.05 -0.30 -0.55
N ALA A 330 -21.81 0.18 -0.38
CA ALA A 330 -21.29 0.60 0.92
C ALA A 330 -21.98 1.89 1.39
N GLU A 331 -22.16 2.86 0.51
CA GLU A 331 -22.84 4.11 0.81
C GLU A 331 -24.23 4.14 0.15
N ASN A 332 -24.31 4.64 -1.09
CA ASN A 332 -25.55 4.76 -1.84
C ASN A 332 -25.28 4.82 -3.36
N LYS A 333 -26.31 4.45 -4.13
CA LYS A 333 -26.23 4.39 -5.60
C LYS A 333 -25.87 5.72 -6.27
N LYS A 334 -26.30 6.85 -5.69
CA LYS A 334 -26.08 8.19 -6.26
C LYS A 334 -24.59 8.56 -6.22
N ASN A 335 -23.94 8.38 -5.07
CA ASN A 335 -22.51 8.65 -4.90
C ASN A 335 -21.67 7.78 -5.82
N GLY A 336 -21.90 6.45 -5.80
CA GLY A 336 -21.19 5.50 -6.68
C GLY A 336 -21.27 5.86 -8.16
N ARG A 337 -22.47 6.18 -8.66
CA ARG A 337 -22.66 6.58 -10.06
C ARG A 337 -22.04 7.94 -10.40
N ARG A 338 -22.12 8.91 -9.48
CA ARG A 338 -21.50 10.23 -9.67
C ARG A 338 -19.98 10.12 -9.78
N GLU A 339 -19.35 9.39 -8.86
CA GLU A 339 -17.90 9.17 -8.88
C GLU A 339 -17.46 8.46 -10.16
N TYR A 340 -18.18 7.41 -10.56
CA TYR A 340 -17.91 6.72 -11.81
C TYR A 340 -17.98 7.64 -13.03
N LEU A 341 -18.98 8.51 -13.09
CA LEU A 341 -19.10 9.51 -14.16
C LEU A 341 -17.89 10.45 -14.20
N MET A 342 -17.49 10.97 -13.04
CA MET A 342 -16.33 11.86 -12.90
C MET A 342 -15.04 11.19 -13.34
N CYS A 343 -14.78 9.95 -12.88
CA CYS A 343 -13.51 9.28 -13.15
C CYS A 343 -13.43 8.60 -14.53
N THR A 344 -14.56 8.36 -15.21
CA THR A 344 -14.57 7.63 -16.49
C THR A 344 -15.12 8.36 -17.71
N ALA A 345 -16.04 9.31 -17.54
CA ALA A 345 -16.72 9.96 -18.66
C ALA A 345 -16.30 11.43 -18.85
N LEU A 346 -16.12 12.18 -17.76
CA LEU A 346 -15.75 13.60 -17.78
C LEU A 346 -14.24 13.81 -18.00
N ARG A 347 -13.74 13.25 -19.09
CA ARG A 347 -12.30 13.21 -19.41
C ARG A 347 -12.11 13.21 -20.92
N LYS A 348 -10.97 13.75 -21.39
CA LYS A 348 -10.61 13.75 -22.82
C LYS A 348 -10.65 12.35 -23.44
N ASN A 349 -10.09 11.36 -22.75
CA ASN A 349 -10.17 9.96 -23.12
C ASN A 349 -11.02 9.23 -22.09
N THR A 350 -12.14 8.65 -22.53
CA THR A 350 -13.02 7.90 -21.63
C THR A 350 -12.36 6.59 -21.18
N SER A 351 -12.66 6.16 -19.97
CA SER A 351 -12.05 4.99 -19.33
C SER A 351 -13.10 4.02 -18.76
N SER A 352 -14.28 3.97 -19.39
CA SER A 352 -15.43 3.23 -18.90
C SER A 352 -15.26 1.71 -18.99
N ALA A 353 -15.91 0.97 -18.10
CA ALA A 353 -15.94 -0.49 -18.04
C ALA A 353 -16.38 -1.13 -19.37
N SER A 354 -17.34 -0.52 -20.09
CA SER A 354 -17.78 -1.00 -21.42
C SER A 354 -16.70 -1.00 -22.50
N GLN A 355 -15.54 -0.38 -22.28
CA GLN A 355 -14.39 -0.46 -23.20
C GLN A 355 -13.60 -1.77 -23.04
N CYS A 356 -13.93 -2.60 -22.05
CA CYS A 356 -13.27 -3.88 -21.84
C CYS A 356 -13.51 -4.82 -23.02
N VAL A 357 -12.43 -5.28 -23.65
CA VAL A 357 -12.44 -6.30 -24.72
C VAL A 357 -12.09 -7.69 -24.21
N GLU A 358 -12.13 -7.89 -22.88
CA GLU A 358 -11.95 -9.19 -22.24
C GLU A 358 -10.61 -9.90 -22.51
N CYS A 359 -9.56 -9.15 -22.83
CA CYS A 359 -8.22 -9.70 -23.15
C CYS A 359 -7.53 -10.49 -22.02
N GLY A 360 -8.02 -10.39 -20.76
CA GLY A 360 -7.53 -11.17 -19.61
C GLY A 360 -6.18 -10.74 -19.03
N LYS A 361 -5.50 -9.74 -19.60
CA LYS A 361 -4.18 -9.28 -19.09
C LYS A 361 -4.24 -8.80 -17.64
N CYS A 362 -5.31 -8.11 -17.25
CA CYS A 362 -5.49 -7.58 -15.90
C CYS A 362 -5.54 -8.66 -14.82
N GLU A 363 -6.20 -9.79 -15.09
CA GLU A 363 -6.38 -10.89 -14.13
C GLU A 363 -5.05 -11.57 -13.79
N LYS A 364 -4.13 -11.65 -14.77
CA LYS A 364 -2.77 -12.20 -14.56
C LYS A 364 -1.91 -11.38 -13.61
N HIS A 365 -2.29 -10.12 -13.35
CA HIS A 365 -1.57 -9.21 -12.47
C HIS A 365 -2.35 -8.86 -11.19
N CYS A 366 -3.55 -9.42 -10.99
CA CYS A 366 -4.38 -9.10 -9.84
C CYS A 366 -3.92 -9.91 -8.62
N PRO A 367 -3.37 -9.27 -7.56
CA PRO A 367 -2.90 -9.99 -6.38
C PRO A 367 -4.04 -10.49 -5.48
N GLN A 368 -5.28 -10.09 -5.80
CA GLN A 368 -6.50 -10.53 -5.13
C GLN A 368 -7.21 -11.65 -5.90
N HIS A 369 -6.63 -12.11 -7.03
CA HIS A 369 -7.20 -13.13 -7.91
C HIS A 369 -8.66 -12.88 -8.32
N ILE A 370 -9.03 -11.60 -8.51
CA ILE A 370 -10.38 -11.20 -8.91
C ILE A 370 -10.63 -11.64 -10.36
N GLU A 371 -11.83 -12.16 -10.63
CA GLU A 371 -12.36 -12.36 -11.98
C GLU A 371 -12.69 -10.99 -12.63
N ILE A 372 -11.68 -10.17 -12.90
CA ILE A 372 -11.82 -8.76 -13.28
C ILE A 372 -12.78 -8.58 -14.46
N ARG A 373 -12.73 -9.46 -15.47
CA ARG A 373 -13.60 -9.35 -16.65
C ARG A 373 -15.08 -9.53 -16.30
N LYS A 374 -15.38 -10.52 -15.46
CA LYS A 374 -16.73 -10.78 -14.97
C LYS A 374 -17.23 -9.61 -14.12
N GLU A 375 -16.40 -9.13 -13.19
CA GLU A 375 -16.80 -8.02 -12.33
C GLU A 375 -16.92 -6.69 -13.07
N LEU A 376 -16.13 -6.46 -14.13
CA LEU A 376 -16.32 -5.30 -15.01
C LEU A 376 -17.67 -5.36 -15.74
N LYS A 377 -18.13 -6.54 -16.16
CA LYS A 377 -19.47 -6.71 -16.73
C LYS A 377 -20.56 -6.40 -15.72
N ASN A 378 -20.42 -6.92 -14.49
CA ASN A 378 -21.36 -6.64 -13.39
C ASN A 378 -21.43 -5.14 -13.09
N ALA A 379 -20.26 -4.51 -12.91
CA ALA A 379 -20.15 -3.07 -12.67
C ALA A 379 -20.73 -2.25 -13.83
N CYS A 380 -20.44 -2.62 -15.08
CA CYS A 380 -20.97 -1.96 -16.27
C CYS A 380 -22.50 -1.95 -16.30
N ARG A 381 -23.16 -3.07 -15.95
CA ARG A 381 -24.64 -3.16 -15.92
C ARG A 381 -25.27 -2.17 -14.94
N GLU A 382 -24.60 -1.88 -13.84
CA GLU A 382 -25.13 -1.08 -12.72
C GLU A 382 -24.76 0.41 -12.78
N LEU A 383 -23.54 0.69 -13.28
CA LEU A 383 -22.96 2.03 -13.36
C LEU A 383 -23.26 2.73 -14.69
N GLU A 384 -23.24 2.02 -15.83
CA GLU A 384 -23.44 2.59 -17.17
C GLU A 384 -24.91 2.67 -17.58
N THR A 385 -25.70 3.34 -16.73
CA THR A 385 -27.12 3.63 -16.95
C THR A 385 -27.37 4.43 -18.25
N PRO A 386 -28.62 4.50 -18.75
CA PRO A 386 -28.95 5.36 -19.89
C PRO A 386 -28.49 6.81 -19.72
N THR A 387 -28.67 7.39 -18.52
CA THR A 387 -28.19 8.73 -18.18
C THR A 387 -26.67 8.86 -18.33
N TYR A 388 -25.90 7.88 -17.85
CA TYR A 388 -24.44 7.86 -18.03
C TYR A 388 -24.05 7.87 -19.51
N LYS A 389 -24.72 7.05 -20.33
CA LYS A 389 -24.45 6.97 -21.78
C LYS A 389 -24.74 8.29 -22.50
N ILE A 390 -25.83 8.97 -22.14
CA ILE A 390 -26.17 10.30 -22.65
C ILE A 390 -25.07 11.30 -22.29
N VAL A 391 -24.69 11.39 -21.00
CA VAL A 391 -23.67 12.35 -20.55
C VAL A 391 -22.32 12.06 -21.20
N LYS A 392 -21.89 10.79 -21.24
CA LYS A 392 -20.64 10.38 -21.91
C LYS A 392 -20.61 10.80 -23.39
N THR A 393 -21.75 10.69 -24.08
CA THR A 393 -21.89 11.09 -25.48
C THR A 393 -21.81 12.62 -25.62
N ALA A 394 -22.50 13.35 -24.75
CA ALA A 394 -22.46 14.81 -24.71
C ALA A 394 -21.04 15.34 -24.45
N VAL A 395 -20.31 14.78 -23.47
CA VAL A 395 -18.92 15.16 -23.18
C VAL A 395 -18.04 15.00 -24.42
N LYS A 396 -18.21 13.91 -25.18
CA LYS A 396 -17.45 13.67 -26.42
C LYS A 396 -17.79 14.67 -27.52
N ILE A 397 -19.07 15.00 -27.70
CA ILE A 397 -19.54 15.92 -28.75
C ILE A 397 -19.13 17.36 -28.42
N PHE A 398 -19.38 17.79 -27.21
CA PHE A 398 -19.20 19.18 -26.77
C PHE A 398 -17.82 19.47 -26.18
N LYS A 399 -16.94 18.46 -26.07
CA LYS A 399 -15.60 18.56 -25.48
C LYS A 399 -15.61 19.14 -24.05
N ILE A 400 -16.57 18.70 -23.24
CA ILE A 400 -16.77 19.12 -21.84
C ILE A 400 -15.96 18.19 -20.93
N TYR A 401 -14.64 18.37 -20.91
CA TYR A 401 -13.71 17.57 -20.10
C TYR A 401 -12.68 18.42 -19.37
#